data_AF-A0A0V1BMU4-F1
#
_entry.id   AF-A0A0V1BMU4-F1
#
_cell.length_a   1.000
_cell.length_b   1.000
_cell.length_c   1.000
_cell.angle_alpha   90.00
_cell.angle_beta   90.00
_cell.angle_gamma   90.00
#
_symmetry.space_group_name_H-M   'P 1'
#
loop_
_entity.id
_entity.type
_entity.pdbx_description
1 polymer ?
#
loop_
_entity_poly.entity_id
_entity_poly.type
_entity_poly.pdbx_seq_one_letter_code
_entity_poly.pdbx_strand_id
1 'polypeptide(L)'
;MEPSVDTITTAQLCSLSIDQGTCSNPETRYAYDRQARRCVSFTYNGCGGNLNNFSTMEDCIQVCSKQSIRQSATTSSSKDEESEN
;
A
#
# COMPACT_ATOMS: atom_id res chain seq x y z
N MET A 1 -2.62 20.37 -21.56
CA MET A 1 -1.73 19.22 -21.82
C MET A 1 -1.37 18.67 -20.45
N GLU A 2 -2.25 17.85 -19.88
CA GLU A 2 -2.12 17.30 -18.53
C GLU A 2 -2.01 15.77 -18.65
N PRO A 3 -0.84 15.17 -18.42
CA PRO A 3 -0.72 13.72 -18.39
C PRO A 3 -1.09 13.17 -17.00
N SER A 4 -2.10 12.30 -16.98
CA SER A 4 -2.27 11.13 -16.10
C SER A 4 -1.94 11.28 -14.60
N VAL A 5 -2.98 11.56 -13.79
CA VAL A 5 -2.97 11.24 -12.35
C VAL A 5 -3.08 9.71 -12.19
N ASP A 6 -1.94 9.03 -12.09
CA ASP A 6 -1.86 7.63 -11.71
C ASP A 6 -2.34 7.45 -10.27
N THR A 7 -3.65 7.33 -10.10
CA THR A 7 -4.28 6.97 -8.84
C THR A 7 -4.02 5.48 -8.58
N ILE A 8 -2.79 5.16 -8.14
CA ILE A 8 -2.43 3.80 -7.72
C ILE A 8 -3.45 3.37 -6.66
N THR A 9 -4.30 2.42 -7.00
CA THR A 9 -5.28 1.88 -6.06
C THR A 9 -4.57 1.09 -4.98
N THR A 10 -5.19 0.95 -3.80
CA THR A 10 -4.68 0.07 -2.75
C THR A 10 -4.50 -1.36 -3.27
N ALA A 11 -5.38 -1.81 -4.18
CA ALA A 11 -5.27 -3.11 -4.85
C ALA A 11 -3.98 -3.25 -5.65
N GLN A 12 -3.65 -2.24 -6.46
CA GLN A 12 -2.41 -2.24 -7.22
C GLN A 12 -1.20 -2.16 -6.29
N LEU A 13 -1.22 -1.28 -5.30
CA LEU A 13 -0.14 -1.12 -4.31
C LEU A 13 0.16 -2.44 -3.59
N CYS A 14 -0.84 -3.06 -2.97
CA CYS A 14 -0.69 -4.33 -2.26
C CYS A 14 -0.36 -5.50 -3.19
N SER A 15 -0.43 -5.29 -4.51
CA SER A 15 -0.01 -6.27 -5.50
C SER A 15 1.43 -6.14 -5.98
N LEU A 16 2.10 -5.04 -5.62
CA LEU A 16 3.50 -4.78 -5.95
C LEU A 16 4.43 -5.74 -5.21
N SER A 17 5.57 -6.05 -5.84
CA SER A 17 6.64 -6.84 -5.24
C SER A 17 7.24 -6.13 -4.02
N ILE A 18 7.84 -6.89 -3.11
CA ILE A 18 8.65 -6.30 -2.04
C ILE A 18 9.94 -5.75 -2.65
N ASP A 19 10.20 -4.46 -2.49
CA ASP A 19 11.38 -3.80 -3.04
C ASP A 19 12.21 -3.16 -1.91
N GLN A 20 13.43 -3.66 -1.75
CA GLN A 20 14.36 -3.21 -0.73
C GLN A 20 14.95 -1.83 -1.05
N GLY A 21 14.82 -1.35 -2.29
CA GLY A 21 15.45 -0.10 -2.71
C GLY A 21 16.97 -0.24 -2.88
N THR A 22 17.59 0.84 -3.35
CA THR A 22 18.98 0.82 -3.87
C THR A 22 20.00 1.52 -2.97
N CYS A 23 19.56 2.17 -1.90
CA CYS A 23 20.46 2.83 -0.94
C CYS A 23 21.17 1.81 -0.02
N SER A 24 21.80 2.28 1.06
CA SER A 24 22.50 1.44 2.03
C SER A 24 22.22 1.87 3.47
N ASN A 25 20.96 2.20 3.77
CA ASN A 25 20.49 2.54 5.11
C ASN A 25 19.39 1.54 5.53
N PRO A 26 19.76 0.37 6.08
CA PRO A 26 18.80 -0.68 6.38
C PRO A 26 17.84 -0.26 7.50
N GLU A 27 16.55 -0.36 7.20
CA GLU A 27 15.42 -0.05 8.07
C GLU A 27 14.39 -1.18 7.99
N THR A 28 13.78 -1.52 9.12
CA THR A 28 12.68 -2.51 9.14
C THR A 28 11.40 -1.85 8.65
N ARG A 29 10.87 -2.35 7.54
CA ARG A 29 9.57 -1.93 6.98
C ARG A 29 8.66 -3.15 6.80
N TYR A 30 7.41 -2.89 6.47
CA TYR A 30 6.37 -3.90 6.29
C TYR A 30 5.80 -3.82 4.88
N ALA A 31 5.52 -4.96 4.27
CA ALA A 31 4.94 -5.06 2.94
C ALA A 31 3.92 -6.21 2.91
N TYR A 32 2.92 -6.12 2.03
CA TYR A 32 1.98 -7.20 1.82
C TYR A 32 2.57 -8.24 0.87
N ASP A 33 2.71 -9.46 1.37
CA ASP A 33 3.11 -10.61 0.55
C ASP A 33 1.86 -11.32 0.04
N ARG A 34 1.66 -11.27 -1.29
CA ARG A 34 0.56 -11.96 -1.96
C ARG A 34 0.65 -13.48 -1.92
N GLN A 35 1.85 -14.05 -1.88
CA GLN A 35 2.04 -15.50 -1.80
C GLN A 35 1.65 -15.98 -0.40
N ALA A 36 2.09 -15.26 0.64
CA ALA A 36 1.72 -15.54 2.02
C ALA A 36 0.33 -15.03 2.40
N ARG A 37 -0.29 -14.19 1.57
CA ARG A 37 -1.54 -13.45 1.80
C ARG A 37 -1.58 -12.73 3.15
N ARG A 38 -0.45 -12.11 3.52
CA ARG A 38 -0.29 -11.40 4.79
C ARG A 38 0.79 -10.34 4.70
N CYS A 39 0.75 -9.38 5.61
CA CYS A 39 1.85 -8.47 5.82
C CYS A 39 3.07 -9.20 6.40
N VAL A 40 4.25 -8.84 5.91
CA VAL A 40 5.55 -9.38 6.34
C VAL A 40 6.51 -8.22 6.57
N SER A 41 7.45 -8.39 7.50
CA SER A 41 8.56 -7.45 7.66
C SER A 41 9.66 -7.75 6.64
N PHE A 42 10.32 -6.71 6.16
CA PHE A 42 11.46 -6.79 5.26
C PHE A 42 12.45 -5.66 5.54
N THR A 43 13.70 -5.82 5.06
CA THR A 43 14.72 -4.77 5.14
C THR A 43 14.60 -3.84 3.95
N TYR A 44 14.33 -2.57 4.23
CA TYR A 44 14.34 -1.47 3.26
C TYR A 44 15.62 -0.67 3.40
N ASN A 45 16.27 -0.33 2.31
CA ASN A 45 17.58 0.32 2.29
C ASN A 45 17.51 1.86 2.38
N GLY A 46 16.34 2.43 2.67
CA GLY A 46 16.15 3.84 2.98
C GLY A 46 15.83 4.75 1.79
N CYS A 47 15.96 4.28 0.54
CA CYS A 47 15.51 5.03 -0.63
C CYS A 47 15.06 4.11 -1.79
N GLY A 48 14.26 4.66 -2.71
CA GLY A 48 13.70 3.92 -3.83
C GLY A 48 12.51 3.07 -3.41
N GLY A 49 12.45 1.83 -3.87
CA GLY A 49 11.36 0.94 -3.55
C GLY A 49 10.06 1.28 -4.27
N ASN A 50 8.96 0.79 -3.74
CA ASN A 50 7.63 1.06 -4.24
C ASN A 50 6.63 1.29 -3.09
N LEU A 51 5.37 1.52 -3.45
CA LEU A 51 4.33 1.89 -2.48
C LEU A 51 3.92 0.76 -1.53
N ASN A 52 4.27 -0.50 -1.80
CA ASN A 52 4.12 -1.63 -0.88
C ASN A 52 5.23 -1.61 0.20
N ASN A 53 5.32 -0.49 0.91
CA ASN A 53 6.30 -0.23 1.96
C ASN A 53 5.64 0.63 3.04
N PHE A 54 5.42 0.02 4.20
CA PHE A 54 4.72 0.59 5.33
C PHE A 54 5.66 0.66 6.54
N SER A 55 5.54 1.72 7.33
CA SER A 55 6.36 1.90 8.54
C SER A 55 5.93 0.98 9.68
N THR A 56 4.67 0.53 9.70
CA THR A 56 4.13 -0.35 10.74
C THR A 56 3.35 -1.52 10.15
N MET A 57 3.31 -2.62 10.89
CA MET A 57 2.54 -3.81 10.54
C MET A 57 1.03 -3.50 10.46
N GLU A 58 0.54 -2.68 11.38
CA GLU A 58 -0.87 -2.28 11.45
C GLU A 58 -1.31 -1.50 10.20
N ASP A 59 -0.49 -0.57 9.72
CA ASP A 59 -0.81 0.21 8.52
C ASP A 59 -0.89 -0.69 7.28
N CYS A 60 0.09 -1.59 7.11
CA CYS A 60 0.05 -2.60 6.05
C CYS A 60 -1.24 -3.43 6.10
N ILE A 61 -1.64 -3.92 7.28
CA ILE A 61 -2.85 -4.71 7.44
C ILE A 61 -4.08 -3.86 7.12
N GLN A 62 -4.16 -2.62 7.61
CA GLN A 62 -5.30 -1.75 7.37
C GLN A 62 -5.49 -1.42 5.89
N VAL A 63 -4.40 -1.25 5.14
CA VAL A 63 -4.42 -0.93 3.71
C VAL A 63 -4.68 -2.16 2.86
N CYS A 64 -4.01 -3.29 3.15
CA CYS A 64 -4.01 -4.47 2.28
C CYS A 64 -4.96 -5.59 2.72
N SER A 65 -5.29 -5.71 4.01
CA SER A 65 -6.18 -6.77 4.50
C SER A 65 -7.67 -6.51 4.21
N LYS A 66 -8.04 -5.26 3.87
CA LYS A 66 -9.43 -4.88 3.54
C LYS A 66 -9.88 -5.29 2.14
N GLN A 67 -8.97 -5.75 1.28
CA GLN A 67 -9.28 -6.13 -0.11
C GLN A 67 -10.08 -7.44 -0.24
N SER A 68 -10.35 -8.12 0.87
CA SER A 68 -11.17 -9.33 0.92
C SER A 68 -12.67 -9.06 0.75
N ILE A 69 -13.11 -7.80 0.85
CA ILE A 69 -14.53 -7.41 0.79
C ILE A 69 -14.66 -6.27 -0.21
N ARG A 70 -15.46 -6.43 -1.27
CA ARG A 70 -15.78 -5.48 -2.37
C ARG A 70 -15.04 -5.73 -3.69
N GLN A 71 -15.37 -6.83 -4.36
CA GLN A 71 -15.90 -6.62 -5.72
C GLN A 71 -17.32 -6.09 -5.52
N SER A 72 -17.67 -4.94 -6.12
CA SER A 72 -18.94 -4.21 -5.94
C SER A 72 -18.98 -3.22 -4.77
N ALA A 73 -18.23 -2.14 -4.88
CA ALA A 73 -18.73 -0.79 -4.58
C ALA A 73 -17.61 0.18 -4.91
N THR A 74 -17.77 0.82 -6.06
CA THR A 74 -17.22 2.13 -6.40
C THR A 74 -17.10 3.02 -5.16
N THR A 75 -15.97 3.71 -5.05
CA THR A 75 -15.77 4.94 -4.28
C THR A 75 -15.25 4.77 -2.83
N SER A 76 -14.14 5.48 -2.59
CA SER A 76 -13.65 6.04 -1.33
C SER A 76 -12.66 5.22 -0.49
N SER A 77 -11.40 5.67 -0.54
CA SER A 77 -10.61 5.85 0.68
C SER A 77 -10.25 7.34 0.82
N SER A 78 -11.29 8.17 0.93
CA SER A 78 -11.24 9.43 1.66
C SER A 78 -12.40 9.40 2.63
N LYS A 79 -12.09 9.52 3.92
CA LYS A 79 -13.05 9.98 4.90
C LYS A 79 -13.30 11.44 4.57
N ASP A 80 -14.38 11.72 3.89
CA ASP A 80 -15.08 13.00 3.99
C ASP A 80 -16.57 12.65 3.92
N GLU A 81 -17.11 12.33 5.10
CA GLU A 81 -18.53 12.44 5.37
C GLU A 81 -18.74 13.91 5.70
N GLU A 82 -19.26 14.70 4.77
CA GLU A 82 -20.00 15.90 5.13
C GLU A 82 -21.30 15.98 4.31
N SER A 83 -22.36 16.15 5.09
CA SER A 83 -23.77 15.93 4.81
C SER A 83 -24.40 17.12 4.08
N GLU A 84 -25.48 16.83 3.36
CA GLU A 84 -26.43 17.76 2.75
C GLU A 84 -26.97 18.82 3.73
N ASN A 85 -27.08 20.07 3.26
CA ASN A 85 -28.29 20.90 3.38
C ASN A 85 -28.35 21.92 2.23
#